data_AF-A0A534UX26-F1
#
_entry.id   AF-A0A534UX26-F1
#
_cell.length_a   1.000
_cell.length_b   1.000
_cell.length_c   1.000
_cell.angle_alpha   90.00
_cell.angle_beta   90.00
_cell.angle_gamma   90.00
#
_symmetry.space_group_name_H-M   'P 1'
#
loop_
_entity.id
_entity.type
_entity.pdbx_description
1 polymer ?
#
loop_
_entity_poly.entity_id
_entity_poly.type
_entity_poly.pdbx_seq_one_letter_code
_entity_poly.pdbx_strand_id
1 'polypeptide(L)' 'MPFEYVNVLEDEQGLARMLQHANGRRNVPVIVEAGKVTIGFGGS' A
#
# COMPACT_ATOMS: atom_id res chain seq x y z
N MET A 1 9.62 -4.65 -14.72
CA MET A 1 10.03 -3.54 -13.83
C MET A 1 10.25 -4.13 -12.45
N PRO A 2 11.34 -3.79 -11.74
CA PRO A 2 11.50 -4.20 -10.35
C PRO A 2 10.43 -3.50 -9.50
N PHE A 3 9.80 -4.24 -8.59
CA PHE A 3 8.90 -3.69 -7.57
C PHE A 3 9.36 -4.18 -6.21
N GLU A 4 9.12 -3.38 -5.18
CA GLU A 4 9.33 -3.78 -3.80
C GLU A 4 8.00 -4.26 -3.22
N TYR A 5 8.01 -5.47 -2.66
CA TYR A 5 6.87 -5.99 -1.93
C TYR A 5 7.09 -5.78 -0.44
N VAL A 6 6.14 -5.10 0.21
CA VAL A 6 6.17 -4.85 1.65
C VAL A 6 4.97 -5.54 2.29
N ASN A 7 5.23 -6.53 3.14
CA ASN A 7 4.19 -7.13 3.95
C ASN A 7 3.91 -6.26 5.17
N VAL A 8 2.85 -5.45 5.11
CA VAL A 8 2.45 -4.54 6.19
C VAL A 8 1.98 -5.24 7.47
N LEU A 9 1.83 -6.57 7.46
CA LEU A 9 1.60 -7.34 8.68
C LEU A 9 2.90 -7.59 9.46
N GLU A 10 4.04 -7.61 8.78
CA GLU A 10 5.36 -7.93 9.33
C GLU A 10 6.25 -6.69 9.44
N ASP A 11 5.93 -5.61 8.72
CA ASP A 11 6.64 -4.33 8.74
C ASP A 11 5.74 -3.20 9.26
N GLU A 12 5.98 -2.77 10.49
CA GLU A 12 5.28 -1.65 11.14
C GLU A 12 5.53 -0.30 10.43
N GLN A 13 6.72 -0.08 9.86
CA GLN A 13 7.01 1.13 9.10
C GLN A 13 6.31 1.11 7.75
N GLY A 14 6.28 -0.07 7.11
CA GLY A 14 5.49 -0.34 5.92
C GLY A 14 4.00 -0.04 6.15
N LEU A 15 3.45 -0.51 7.27
CA LEU A 15 2.08 -0.20 7.68
C LEU A 15 1.86 1.29 7.87
N ALA A 16 2.75 1.99 8.57
CA ALA A 16 2.64 3.44 8.78
C ALA A 16 2.61 4.22 7.44
N ARG A 17 3.51 3.88 6.50
CA ARG A 17 3.53 4.46 5.14
C ARG A 17 2.24 4.16 4.38
N MET A 18 1.76 2.92 4.46
CA MET A 18 0.51 2.50 3.83
C MET A 18 -0.70 3.29 4.36
N LEU A 19 -0.79 3.49 5.67
CA LEU A 19 -1.89 4.23 6.32
C LEU A 19 -1.93 5.71 5.92
N GLN A 20 -0.77 6.34 5.70
CA GLN A 20 -0.68 7.71 5.18
C GLN A 20 -1.32 7.83 3.79
N HIS A 21 -1.17 6.81 2.95
CA HIS A 21 -1.76 6.76 1.63
C HIS A 21 -3.25 6.37 1.64
N ALA A 22 -3.69 5.55 2.60
CA ALA A 22 -5.01 4.94 2.61
C ALA A 22 -6.01 5.55 3.62
N ASN A 23 -5.84 6.83 3.98
CA ASN A 23 -6.70 7.54 4.94
C ASN A 23 -6.87 6.78 6.27
N GLY A 24 -5.79 6.18 6.78
CA GLY A 24 -5.78 5.45 8.05
C GLY A 24 -6.50 4.09 8.02
N ARG A 25 -6.93 3.59 6.86
CA ARG A 25 -7.56 2.27 6.73
C ARG A 25 -6.62 1.27 6.07
N ARG A 26 -6.61 0.03 6.56
CA ARG A 26 -5.80 -1.06 5.98
C ARG A 26 -6.45 -1.67 4.72
N ASN A 27 -6.57 -0.86 3.68
CA ASN A 27 -7.07 -1.28 2.37
C ASN A 27 -5.91 -1.75 1.51
N VAL A 28 -5.67 -3.06 1.51
CA VAL A 28 -4.60 -3.68 0.73
C VAL A 28 -5.09 -4.18 -0.62
N PRO A 29 -4.22 -4.15 -1.64
CA PRO A 29 -2.89 -3.56 -1.65
C PRO A 29 -2.91 -2.05 -1.87
N VAL A 30 -1.83 -1.37 -1.47
CA VAL A 30 -1.55 0.02 -1.87
C VAL A 30 -0.36 -0.02 -2.82
N ILE A 31 -0.55 0.49 -4.04
CA ILE A 31 0.48 0.52 -5.09
C ILE A 31 0.86 1.97 -5.33
N VAL A 32 2.15 2.26 -5.21
CA VAL A 32 2.72 3.59 -5.48
C VAL A 32 3.62 3.47 -6.70
N GLU A 33 3.24 4.14 -7.79
CA GLU A 33 3.99 4.13 -9.05
C GLU A 33 4.06 5.56 -9.59
N ALA A 34 5.28 6.10 -9.76
CA ALA A 34 5.51 7.45 -10.29
C ALA A 34 4.66 8.56 -9.60
N GLY A 35 4.47 8.46 -8.28
CA GLY A 35 3.66 9.40 -7.49
C GLY A 35 2.15 9.16 -7.54
N LYS A 36 1.67 8.23 -8.37
CA LYS A 36 0.29 7.77 -8.38
C LYS A 36 0.08 6.72 -7.29
N VAL A 37 -0.95 6.92 -6.48
CA VAL A 37 -1.37 5.98 -5.43
C VAL A 37 -2.64 5.26 -5.88
N THR A 38 -2.62 3.94 -5.91
CA THR A 38 -3.78 3.06 -6.14
C THR A 38 -4.06 2.28 -4.87
N ILE A 39 -5.31 2.28 -4.40
CA ILE A 39 -5.72 1.65 -3.14
C ILE A 39 -6.76 0.58 -3.44
N GLY A 40 -6.49 -0.64 -2.96
CA GLY A 40 -7.29 -1.82 -3.22
C GLY A 40 -7.15 -2.32 -4.66
N PHE A 41 -7.53 -3.58 -4.87
CA PHE A 41 -7.83 -4.09 -6.20
C PHE A 41 -9.35 -4.07 -6.39
N GLY A 42 -9.81 -3.44 -7.47
CA GLY A 42 -11.22 -3.47 -7.88
C GLY A 42 -11.60 -4.83 -8.44
N GLY A 43 -11.57 -5.87 -7.61
CA GLY A 43 -12.05 -7.21 -7.94
C GLY A 43 -13.46 -7.40 -7.38
N SER A 44 -14.43 -7.61 -8.28
CA SER A 44 -15.68 -8.31 -7.96
C SER A 44 -15.42 -9.80 -7.84
#